data_AF-A0A8W8KWF5-F1
#
_entry.id   AF-A0A8W8KWF5-F1
#
_cell.length_a   1.000
_cell.length_b   1.000
_cell.length_c   1.000
_cell.angle_alpha   90.00
_cell.angle_beta   90.00
_cell.angle_gamma   90.00
#
_symmetry.space_group_name_H-M   'P 1'
#
loop_
_entity.id
_entity.type
_entity.pdbx_description
1 polymer ?
#
loop_
_entity_poly.entity_id
_entity_poly.type
_entity_poly.pdbx_seq_one_letter_code
_entity_poly.pdbx_strand_id
1 'polypeptide(L)' 'FFINKNYGGCPRDLGWLAVKDSANFRGACGWDKHNSYPQFLYGRNGKVTRWNDMKFGKAEDLNIYIQMGY' A
#
# COMPACT_ATOMS: atom_id res chain seq x y z
N PHE A 1 5.33 7.36 -3.16
CA PHE A 1 6.15 6.45 -2.31
C PHE A 1 5.48 5.10 -2.24
N PHE A 2 6.22 3.98 -2.23
CA PHE A 2 5.64 2.63 -2.26
C PHE A 2 6.48 1.67 -1.39
N ILE A 3 5.87 1.06 -0.38
CA ILE A 3 6.49 -0.04 0.39
C ILE A 3 5.82 -1.34 -0.09
N ASN A 4 6.61 -2.38 -0.32
CA ASN A 4 6.10 -3.70 -0.66
C ASN A 4 7.17 -4.75 -0.34
N LYS A 5 6.70 -5.92 0.11
CA LYS A 5 7.56 -7.02 0.57
C LYS A 5 7.91 -7.98 -0.58
N ASN A 6 6.96 -8.28 -1.45
CA ASN A 6 7.11 -9.18 -2.59
C ASN A 6 6.29 -8.70 -3.79
N TYR A 7 6.96 -8.61 -4.95
CA TYR A 7 6.41 -8.19 -6.22
C TYR A 7 6.30 -9.38 -7.16
N GLY A 8 5.11 -9.94 -7.30
CA GLY A 8 4.85 -11.10 -8.16
C GLY A 8 3.86 -10.81 -9.28
N GLY A 9 3.55 -9.53 -9.50
CA GLY A 9 2.42 -9.06 -10.29
C GLY A 9 1.13 -9.08 -9.47
N CYS A 10 0.06 -8.47 -10.00
CA CYS A 10 -1.19 -8.25 -9.29
C CYS A 10 -1.68 -9.41 -8.40
N PRO A 11 -1.75 -10.67 -8.87
CA PRO A 11 -2.25 -11.76 -8.04
C PRO A 11 -1.30 -12.14 -6.90
N ARG A 12 -0.02 -11.74 -6.91
CA ARG A 12 1.03 -12.17 -5.99
C ARG A 12 1.75 -11.02 -5.28
N ASP A 13 1.25 -9.80 -5.42
CA ASP A 13 1.78 -8.67 -4.67
C ASP A 13 1.36 -8.76 -3.20
N LEU A 14 2.34 -8.77 -2.31
CA LEU A 14 2.18 -8.96 -0.87
C LEU A 14 2.88 -7.84 -0.09
N GLY A 15 2.28 -7.37 0.99
CA GLY A 15 2.95 -6.41 1.86
C GLY A 15 2.19 -6.09 3.14
N TRP A 16 2.80 -5.25 3.99
CA TRP A 16 2.21 -4.72 5.21
C TRP A 16 1.65 -3.31 5.05
N LEU A 17 2.23 -2.53 4.15
CA LEU A 17 1.86 -1.14 3.86
C LEU A 17 2.03 -0.96 2.36
N ALA A 18 1.11 -0.27 1.71
CA ALA A 18 1.24 0.23 0.35
C ALA A 18 0.78 1.68 0.33
N VAL A 19 1.54 2.55 -0.32
CA VAL A 19 1.19 3.96 -0.45
C VAL A 19 0.98 4.26 -1.92
N LYS A 20 -0.16 4.87 -2.24
CA LYS A 20 -0.55 5.22 -3.61
C LYS A 20 -0.72 6.72 -3.72
N ASP A 21 0.01 7.33 -4.62
CA ASP A 21 0.10 8.79 -4.78
C ASP A 21 -0.56 9.31 -6.06
N SER A 22 -0.92 8.44 -7.02
CA SER A 22 -1.62 8.85 -8.24
C SER A 22 -2.43 7.73 -8.90
N ALA A 23 -3.36 8.13 -9.78
CA ALA A 23 -4.24 7.24 -10.55
C ALA A 23 -3.61 6.68 -11.84
N ASN A 24 -2.51 7.29 -12.32
CA ASN A 24 -2.02 7.10 -13.68
C ASN A 24 -0.92 6.04 -13.78
N PHE A 25 -1.26 4.78 -13.48
CA PHE A 25 -0.36 3.66 -13.71
C PHE A 25 -0.88 2.74 -14.83
N ARG A 26 -0.17 2.69 -15.96
CA ARG A 26 -0.41 1.66 -16.99
C ARG A 26 -0.15 0.28 -16.36
N GLY A 27 -1.13 -0.61 -16.39
CA GLY A 27 -1.05 -1.91 -15.72
C GLY A 27 -1.42 -1.89 -14.23
N ALA A 28 -2.11 -0.84 -13.75
CA ALA A 28 -2.60 -0.79 -12.38
C ALA A 28 -3.49 -2.01 -12.05
N CYS A 29 -3.14 -2.70 -10.96
CA CYS A 29 -3.95 -3.78 -10.42
C CYS A 29 -5.31 -3.25 -9.93
N GLY A 30 -6.33 -4.11 -9.87
CA GLY A 30 -7.66 -3.69 -9.40
C GLY A 30 -7.63 -3.05 -8.01
N TRP A 31 -6.79 -3.60 -7.12
CA TRP A 31 -6.60 -3.08 -5.77
C TRP A 31 -5.93 -1.71 -5.70
N ASP A 32 -5.27 -1.29 -6.77
CA ASP A 32 -4.52 -0.05 -6.89
C ASP A 32 -5.39 1.14 -7.34
N LYS A 33 -6.60 0.85 -7.82
CA LYS A 33 -7.52 1.87 -8.34
C LYS A 33 -8.31 2.51 -7.20
N HIS A 34 -8.17 3.82 -7.06
CA HIS A 34 -8.86 4.61 -6.04
C HIS A 34 -9.41 5.92 -6.63
N ASN A 35 -10.44 6.46 -5.98
CA ASN A 35 -11.09 7.70 -6.43
C ASN A 35 -10.41 8.96 -5.89
N SER A 36 -9.52 8.82 -4.90
CA SER A 36 -8.76 9.91 -4.30
C SER A 36 -7.34 9.45 -3.99
N TYR A 37 -6.43 10.42 -3.91
CA TYR A 37 -5.01 10.21 -3.66
C TYR A 37 -4.46 11.33 -2.76
N PRO A 38 -3.45 11.07 -1.90
CA PRO A 38 -2.82 9.77 -1.69
C PRO A 38 -3.74 8.77 -0.95
N GLN A 39 -3.38 7.49 -0.98
CA GLN A 39 -4.01 6.42 -0.20
C GLN A 39 -2.93 5.65 0.56
N PHE A 40 -3.17 5.43 1.85
CA PHE A 40 -2.32 4.64 2.71
C PHE A 40 -3.04 3.33 3.03
N LEU A 41 -2.64 2.24 2.38
CA LEU A 41 -3.22 0.91 2.55
C LEU A 41 -2.35 0.08 3.48
N TYR A 42 -2.95 -0.69 4.39
CA TYR A 42 -2.17 -1.54 5.30
C TYR A 42 -2.78 -2.93 5.52
N GLY A 43 -1.92 -3.89 5.87
CA GLY A 43 -2.31 -5.22 6.30
C GLY A 43 -2.92 -5.18 7.69
N ARG A 44 -4.09 -5.79 7.86
CA ARG A 44 -4.78 -5.82 9.16
C ARG A 44 -4.09 -6.79 10.12
N ASN A 45 -4.22 -6.51 11.42
CA ASN A 45 -3.73 -7.38 12.50
C ASN A 45 -2.22 -7.69 12.42
N GLY A 46 -1.41 -6.77 11.89
CA GLY A 46 0.04 -6.95 11.74
C GLY A 46 0.46 -8.02 10.72
N LYS A 47 -0.47 -8.54 9.91
CA LYS A 47 -0.20 -9.60 8.94
C LYS A 47 0.10 -9.02 7.56
N VAL A 48 0.94 -9.73 6.81
CA VAL A 48 1.09 -9.51 5.37
C VAL A 48 -0.26 -9.75 4.72
N THR A 49 -0.69 -8.83 3.86
CA THR A 49 -1.90 -8.99 3.05
C THR A 49 -1.52 -9.20 1.59
N ARG A 50 -2.33 -10.01 0.90
CA ARG A 50 -2.33 -10.07 -0.55
C ARG A 50 -3.24 -8.97 -1.05
N TRP A 51 -2.68 -8.01 -1.77
CA TRP A 51 -3.43 -6.79 -2.12
C TRP A 51 -4.65 -7.09 -2.99
N ASN A 52 -4.54 -8.08 -3.87
CA ASN A 52 -5.64 -8.50 -4.75
C ASN A 52 -6.82 -9.17 -4.01
N ASP A 53 -6.67 -9.55 -2.74
CA ASP A 53 -7.79 -10.05 -1.94
C ASP A 53 -8.74 -8.94 -1.49
N MET A 54 -8.38 -7.66 -1.69
CA MET A 54 -9.18 -6.48 -1.34
C MET A 54 -9.53 -6.37 0.16
N LYS A 55 -8.83 -7.12 1.02
CA LYS A 55 -9.04 -7.18 2.48
C LYS A 55 -8.02 -6.35 3.27
N PHE A 56 -7.59 -5.22 2.72
CA PHE A 56 -6.67 -4.29 3.41
C PHE A 56 -7.45 -3.23 4.23
N GLY A 57 -6.74 -2.57 5.15
CA GLY A 57 -7.21 -1.35 5.81
C GLY A 57 -6.79 -0.11 5.01
N LYS A 58 -7.45 1.02 5.27
CA LYS A 58 -7.08 2.35 4.76
C LYS A 58 -6.84 3.26 5.95
N ALA A 59 -5.74 3.98 5.94
CA ALA A 59 -5.42 5.00 6.93
C ALA A 59 -5.68 6.39 6.34
N GLU A 60 -6.05 7.33 7.22
CA GLU A 60 -6.22 8.74 6.88
C GLU A 60 -4.85 9.43 6.80
N ASP A 61 -3.99 9.17 7.80
CA ASP A 61 -2.67 9.78 7.91
C ASP A 61 -1.54 8.74 7.98
N LEU A 62 -0.35 9.13 7.50
CA LEU A 62 0.91 8.40 7.66
C LEU A 62 1.95 9.31 8.33
N ASN A 63 2.24 9.03 9.60
CA ASN A 63 3.24 9.78 10.37
C ASN A 63 4.61 9.12 10.26
N ILE A 64 5.64 9.92 9.95
CA ILE A 64 7.04 9.48 9.90
C ILE A 64 7.81 10.28 10.95
N TYR A 65 8.34 9.58 11.96
CA TYR A 65 9.15 10.18 13.02
C TYR A 65 10.61 9.87 12.75
N ILE A 66 11.45 10.90 12.80
CA ILE A 66 12.89 10.78 12.56
C ILE A 66 13.62 11.16 13.84
N GLN A 67 14.43 10.25 14.37
CA GLN A 67 15.39 10.60 15.40
C GLN A 67 16.67 11.08 14.71
N MET A 68 16.99 12.36 14.89
CA MET A 68 18.27 12.91 14.44
C MET A 68 19.36 12.31 15.34
N GLY A 69 20.40 11.75 14.72
CA GLY A 69 21.52 11.15 15.46
C GLY A 69 22.21 12.16 16.37
N TYR A 70 22.69 11.68 17.52
CA TYR A 70 23.57 12.41 18.44
C TYR A 70 24.96 12.60 17.84
#